data_AF-M8E4K3-F1
#
_entry.id   AF-M8E4K3-F1
#
_cell.length_a   1.000
_cell.length_b   1.000
_cell.length_c   1.000
_cell.angle_alpha   90.00
_cell.angle_beta   90.00
_cell.angle_gamma   90.00
#
_symmetry.space_group_name_H-M   'P 1'
#
loop_
_entity.id
_entity.type
_entity.pdbx_description
1 polymer ?
#
loop_
_entity_poly.entity_id
_entity_poly.type
_entity_poly.pdbx_seq_one_letter_code
_entity_poly.pdbx_strand_id
1 'polypeptide(L)'
;MKGNLRTYLFPVLMAGLLLAGCAENTNGQPADMKKQMDNELGSVEKVTVLSTDGVEVPLELQKFLKELPEQGGDLHKSDQVLTRDEIRYTLVLYRSKQAPLVVEVGEQASQYGENTYRGQGAVKLYQWIYRQAGVGLLSGTYKNAVLSAVDLNQTMSLDNGQTEMVQQTFLAAEPLIEKEKRQYPLHPYYQLRVDTGERMLDATLLTPTMIAIPFGRETQYYRIQGSLFSKLTQWMPPRKTTDDSFQQLYQATSIRLIATGDEKVPALEKKPTETTVEQGMAHQCIRLLKNSVALTKVPQNVGKERFQLTFLVGEKNHTIHFFDDYFRYEGKWYSQNKLDEEMIRLLGAKK
;
A
#
# COMPACT_ATOMS: atom_id res chain seq x y z
N MET A 1 -16.28 3.05 46.72
CA MET A 1 -15.66 2.24 45.64
C MET A 1 -16.23 2.68 44.30
N LYS A 2 -15.37 2.74 43.27
CA LYS A 2 -15.59 3.17 41.87
C LYS A 2 -15.38 4.66 41.59
N GLY A 3 -14.15 4.97 41.16
CA GLY A 3 -13.78 6.17 40.39
C GLY A 3 -12.78 5.74 39.32
N ASN A 4 -13.16 5.92 38.06
CA ASN A 4 -12.60 5.25 36.88
C ASN A 4 -11.14 5.62 36.56
N LEU A 5 -10.36 4.59 36.22
CA LEU A 5 -8.98 4.57 35.72
C LEU A 5 -8.77 5.28 34.35
N ARG A 6 -9.73 6.08 33.87
CA ARG A 6 -9.74 6.71 32.54
C ARG A 6 -8.89 7.99 32.42
N THR A 7 -8.25 8.44 33.50
CA THR A 7 -7.58 9.75 33.57
C THR A 7 -6.07 9.69 33.26
N TYR A 8 -5.48 8.50 33.09
CA TYR A 8 -4.02 8.36 32.97
C TYR A 8 -3.47 8.19 31.55
N LEU A 9 -4.30 8.37 30.51
CA LEU A 9 -3.92 8.03 29.13
C LEU A 9 -3.73 9.23 28.19
N PHE A 10 -4.30 10.38 28.53
CA PHE A 10 -3.95 11.66 27.90
C PHE A 10 -2.53 12.16 28.24
N PRO A 11 -1.98 11.94 29.46
CA PRO A 11 -0.66 12.46 29.85
C PRO A 11 0.54 11.79 29.18
N VAL A 12 0.42 10.72 28.40
CA VAL A 12 1.60 9.95 27.95
C VAL A 12 2.01 10.29 26.51
N LEU A 13 1.05 10.55 25.61
CA LEU A 13 1.33 11.29 24.37
C LEU A 13 1.64 12.77 24.66
N MET A 14 1.11 13.31 25.77
CA MET A 14 1.32 14.70 26.20
C MET A 14 2.56 14.90 27.08
N ALA A 15 3.03 13.89 27.83
CA ALA A 15 4.33 13.94 28.51
C ALA A 15 5.50 13.88 27.53
N GLY A 16 5.24 13.44 26.29
CA GLY A 16 6.11 13.76 25.18
C GLY A 16 6.15 15.27 24.98
N LEU A 17 5.06 15.84 24.47
CA LEU A 17 4.95 17.27 24.11
C LEU A 17 5.46 18.25 25.19
N LEU A 18 5.29 17.89 26.48
CA LEU A 18 5.66 18.66 27.66
C LEU A 18 7.17 18.68 28.03
N LEU A 19 8.02 17.79 27.50
CA LEU A 19 9.45 17.76 27.88
C LEU A 19 10.37 18.56 26.93
N ALA A 20 9.83 19.10 25.84
CA ALA A 20 10.58 20.00 24.94
C ALA A 20 10.53 21.48 25.36
N GLY A 21 9.84 21.81 26.45
CA GLY A 21 10.03 23.07 27.19
C GLY A 21 11.12 22.85 28.24
N CYS A 22 12.27 23.49 28.06
CA CYS A 22 13.44 23.32 28.94
C CYS A 22 13.10 23.47 30.44
N ALA A 23 13.57 22.49 31.23
CA ALA A 23 13.99 22.58 32.62
C ALA A 23 13.38 23.70 33.48
N GLU A 24 12.41 23.36 34.33
CA GLU A 24 12.49 23.64 35.76
C GLU A 24 11.42 22.86 36.53
N ASN A 25 11.80 22.39 37.72
CA ASN A 25 11.00 21.64 38.67
C ASN A 25 9.58 22.19 38.84
N THR A 26 8.56 21.43 38.45
CA THR A 26 7.23 21.60 39.05
C THR A 26 6.54 20.26 39.28
N ASN A 27 6.47 19.87 40.56
CA ASN A 27 5.49 18.94 41.11
C ASN A 27 4.07 19.57 40.96
N GLY A 28 3.56 19.61 39.73
CA GLY A 28 2.26 20.23 39.40
C GLY A 28 1.09 19.26 39.57
N GLN A 29 -0.03 19.76 40.08
CA GLN A 29 -1.28 19.00 40.16
C GLN A 29 -1.86 18.74 38.75
N PRO A 30 -2.68 17.69 38.56
CA PRO A 30 -3.23 17.29 37.26
C PRO A 30 -4.00 18.38 36.49
N ALA A 31 -4.51 19.41 37.19
CA ALA A 31 -5.24 20.52 36.60
C ALA A 31 -4.34 21.53 35.86
N ASP A 32 -3.08 21.68 36.28
CA ASP A 32 -2.12 22.61 35.67
C ASP A 32 -1.55 22.04 34.37
N MET A 33 -1.30 20.73 34.32
CA MET A 33 -0.87 20.03 33.11
C MET A 33 -1.91 20.17 31.98
N LYS A 34 -3.20 20.10 32.31
CA LYS A 34 -4.29 20.25 31.33
C LYS A 34 -4.30 21.65 30.70
N LYS A 35 -4.14 22.71 31.49
CA LYS A 35 -4.08 24.11 31.00
C LYS A 35 -2.87 24.36 30.11
N GLN A 36 -1.71 23.80 30.45
CA GLN A 36 -0.50 23.93 29.65
C GLN A 36 -0.65 23.21 28.29
N MET A 37 -1.31 22.05 28.28
CA MET A 37 -1.59 21.30 27.05
C MET A 37 -2.61 22.00 26.15
N ASP A 38 -3.66 22.58 26.73
CA ASP A 38 -4.61 23.41 25.99
C ASP A 38 -3.92 24.63 25.35
N ASN A 39 -2.90 25.20 26.02
CA ASN A 39 -2.08 26.29 25.47
C ASN A 39 -1.11 25.82 24.37
N GLU A 40 -0.44 24.67 24.52
CA GLU A 40 0.48 24.14 23.52
C GLU A 40 -0.24 23.68 22.25
N LEU A 41 -1.36 22.97 22.38
CA LEU A 41 -2.22 22.62 21.25
C LEU A 41 -2.92 23.84 20.64
N GLY A 42 -3.26 24.84 21.48
CA GLY A 42 -3.79 26.13 21.02
C GLY A 42 -2.78 26.95 20.20
N SER A 43 -1.49 26.61 20.25
CA SER A 43 -0.42 27.23 19.44
C SER A 43 -0.15 26.52 18.11
N VAL A 44 -0.78 25.37 17.85
CA VAL A 44 -0.56 24.59 16.62
C VAL A 44 -1.24 25.28 15.44
N GLU A 45 -0.45 25.69 14.45
CA GLU A 45 -0.94 26.40 13.25
C GLU A 45 -1.16 25.46 12.07
N LYS A 46 -0.39 24.36 12.01
CA LYS A 46 -0.43 23.38 10.91
C LYS A 46 -0.01 22.01 11.44
N VAL A 47 -0.66 20.95 10.95
CA VAL A 47 -0.25 19.57 11.21
C VAL A 47 -0.05 18.86 9.88
N THR A 48 1.02 18.09 9.78
CA THR A 48 1.32 17.29 8.59
C THR A 48 1.77 15.89 8.97
N VAL A 49 1.61 14.98 8.01
CA VAL A 49 2.21 13.64 8.05
C VAL A 49 3.24 13.56 6.96
N LEU A 50 4.46 13.25 7.34
CA LEU A 50 5.58 13.00 6.45
C LEU A 50 5.77 11.48 6.31
N SER A 51 5.72 10.98 5.08
CA SER A 51 6.07 9.60 4.76
C SER A 51 7.57 9.36 4.83
N THR A 52 7.96 8.10 4.84
CA THR A 52 9.37 7.69 4.92
C THR A 52 10.18 7.97 3.65
N ASP A 53 9.54 8.30 2.53
CA ASP A 53 10.16 8.77 1.29
C ASP A 53 10.14 10.30 1.14
N GLY A 54 9.68 11.04 2.16
CA GLY A 54 9.76 12.50 2.21
C GLY A 54 8.54 13.25 1.66
N VAL A 55 7.44 12.57 1.36
CA VAL A 55 6.19 13.23 0.93
C VAL A 55 5.44 13.75 2.16
N GLU A 56 5.22 15.06 2.21
CA GLU A 56 4.48 15.73 3.28
C GLU A 56 3.02 15.95 2.87
N VAL A 57 2.09 15.53 3.72
CA VAL A 57 0.65 15.67 3.52
C VAL A 57 0.06 16.51 4.66
N PRO A 58 -0.59 17.66 4.37
CA PRO A 58 -1.28 18.42 5.39
C PRO A 58 -2.52 17.68 5.88
N LEU A 59 -2.75 17.74 7.19
CA LEU A 59 -3.95 17.24 7.84
C LEU A 59 -4.93 18.38 8.10
N GLU A 60 -6.22 18.06 8.13
CA GLU A 60 -7.25 19.04 8.53
C GLU A 60 -7.13 19.30 10.04
N LEU A 61 -6.68 20.50 10.40
CA LEU A 61 -6.28 20.86 11.75
C LEU A 61 -7.43 20.72 12.77
N GLN A 62 -8.64 21.15 12.43
CA GLN A 62 -9.76 21.15 13.38
C GLN A 62 -10.19 19.73 13.73
N LYS A 63 -10.34 18.88 12.72
CA LYS A 63 -10.61 17.44 12.88
C LYS A 63 -9.48 16.74 13.60
N PHE A 64 -8.23 17.04 13.27
CA PHE A 64 -7.07 16.48 13.95
C PHE A 64 -7.11 16.78 15.46
N LEU A 65 -7.23 18.05 15.84
CA LEU A 65 -7.26 18.47 17.24
C LEU A 65 -8.47 17.89 18.00
N LYS A 66 -9.61 17.74 17.32
CA LYS A 66 -10.81 17.14 17.90
C LYS A 66 -10.69 15.64 18.16
N GLU A 67 -10.07 14.88 17.25
CA GLU A 67 -9.99 13.42 17.32
C GLU A 67 -8.74 12.90 18.07
N LEU A 68 -7.68 13.72 18.18
CA LEU A 68 -6.43 13.36 18.86
C LEU A 68 -6.62 12.81 20.29
N PRO A 69 -7.51 13.36 21.15
CA PRO A 69 -7.70 12.87 22.51
C PRO A 69 -8.17 11.43 22.62
N GLU A 70 -8.82 10.90 21.59
CA GLU A 70 -9.34 9.53 21.58
C GLU A 70 -8.24 8.49 21.29
N GLN A 71 -7.07 8.91 20.79
CA GLN A 71 -6.03 8.00 20.28
C GLN A 71 -4.99 7.59 21.34
N GLY A 72 -4.94 8.28 22.48
CA GLY A 72 -3.89 8.07 23.51
C GLY A 72 -4.15 6.97 24.54
N GLY A 73 -5.25 6.23 24.41
CA GLY A 73 -5.59 5.14 25.33
C GLY A 73 -4.62 3.95 25.28
N ASP A 74 -4.29 3.33 26.41
CA ASP A 74 -3.47 2.11 26.52
C ASP A 74 -2.02 2.22 25.98
N LEU A 75 -1.32 3.30 26.33
CA LEU A 75 0.11 3.52 26.05
C LEU A 75 0.98 3.25 27.28
N HIS A 76 2.11 2.57 27.06
CA HIS A 76 3.12 2.32 28.08
C HIS A 76 4.50 2.69 27.55
N LYS A 77 5.30 3.37 28.38
CA LYS A 77 6.70 3.65 28.07
C LYS A 77 7.46 2.32 27.98
N SER A 78 8.30 2.18 26.95
CA SER A 78 9.11 1.00 26.69
C SER A 78 10.58 1.39 26.63
N ASP A 79 11.45 0.54 27.18
CA ASP A 79 12.91 0.70 27.06
C ASP A 79 13.42 0.29 25.66
N GLN A 80 12.57 -0.34 24.85
CA GLN A 80 12.89 -0.71 23.47
C GLN A 80 12.63 0.46 22.53
N VAL A 81 13.72 1.12 22.11
CA VAL A 81 13.74 2.23 21.14
C VAL A 81 13.03 1.84 19.84
N LEU A 82 12.35 2.80 19.21
CA LEU A 82 11.76 2.63 17.89
C LEU A 82 12.87 2.58 16.84
N THR A 83 12.99 1.46 16.14
CA THR A 83 14.00 1.34 15.07
C THR A 83 13.51 2.02 13.79
N ARG A 84 14.47 2.45 12.94
CA ARG A 84 14.14 3.06 11.64
C ARG A 84 13.21 2.18 10.80
N ASP A 85 13.35 0.86 10.87
CA ASP A 85 12.54 -0.10 10.11
C ASP A 85 11.12 -0.28 10.66
N GLU A 86 10.85 0.14 11.89
CA GLU A 86 9.51 0.18 12.45
C GLU A 86 8.76 1.47 12.06
N ILE A 87 9.47 2.56 11.76
CA ILE A 87 8.86 3.85 11.40
C ILE A 87 8.09 3.70 10.08
N ARG A 88 6.84 4.19 10.11
CA ARG A 88 5.93 4.30 8.95
C ARG A 88 5.67 5.74 8.58
N TYR A 89 5.46 6.59 9.59
CA TYR A 89 5.13 7.99 9.44
C TYR A 89 5.91 8.86 10.42
N THR A 90 6.07 10.12 10.07
CA THR A 90 6.49 11.18 10.98
C THR A 90 5.39 12.22 11.02
N LEU A 91 4.75 12.39 12.18
CA LEU A 91 3.75 13.41 12.40
C LEU A 91 4.45 14.71 12.86
N VAL A 92 4.18 15.82 12.18
CA VAL A 92 4.79 17.12 12.46
C VAL A 92 3.71 18.13 12.83
N LEU A 93 3.80 18.70 14.03
CA LEU A 93 2.92 19.76 14.50
C LEU A 93 3.70 21.07 14.51
N TYR A 94 3.40 21.95 13.56
CA TYR A 94 3.99 23.27 13.46
C TYR A 94 3.30 24.21 14.45
N ARG A 95 4.11 24.88 15.28
CA ARG A 95 3.65 25.77 16.36
C ARG A 95 4.03 27.22 16.09
N SER A 96 3.16 28.12 16.56
CA SER A 96 3.42 29.55 16.56
C SER A 96 4.67 29.87 17.39
N LYS A 97 5.70 30.44 16.76
CA LYS A 97 6.91 30.97 17.43
C LYS A 97 7.69 29.92 18.26
N GLN A 98 7.49 28.63 18.01
CA GLN A 98 8.18 27.53 18.68
C GLN A 98 8.64 26.49 17.66
N ALA A 99 9.62 25.65 18.03
CA ALA A 99 10.05 24.55 17.18
C ALA A 99 8.88 23.58 16.91
N PRO A 100 8.80 22.96 15.72
CA PRO A 100 7.81 21.92 15.46
C PRO A 100 7.96 20.74 16.43
N LEU A 101 6.84 20.09 16.72
CA LEU A 101 6.84 18.84 17.48
C LEU A 101 6.80 17.68 16.50
N VAL A 102 7.64 16.70 16.74
CA VAL A 102 7.82 15.56 15.85
C VAL A 102 7.51 14.29 16.61
N VAL A 103 6.63 13.46 16.06
CA VAL A 103 6.30 12.13 16.57
C VAL A 103 6.59 11.12 15.47
N GLU A 104 7.50 10.20 15.70
CA GLU A 104 7.72 9.06 14.81
C GLU A 104 6.70 7.97 15.15
N VAL A 105 6.10 7.37 14.14
CA VAL A 105 4.97 6.44 14.31
C VAL A 105 5.23 5.17 13.52
N GLY A 106 5.30 4.05 14.23
CA GLY A 106 5.27 2.69 13.69
C GLY A 106 3.94 2.00 13.97
N GLU A 107 3.75 0.81 13.41
CA GLU A 107 2.47 0.07 13.52
C GLU A 107 2.07 -0.29 14.96
N GLN A 108 3.05 -0.44 15.85
CA GLN A 108 2.85 -0.91 17.23
C GLN A 108 3.54 -0.02 18.27
N ALA A 109 4.12 1.09 17.83
CA ALA A 109 4.94 1.96 18.67
C ALA A 109 4.95 3.38 18.14
N SER A 110 5.09 4.35 19.03
CA SER A 110 5.37 5.75 18.68
C SER A 110 6.53 6.27 19.51
N GLN A 111 7.35 7.13 18.91
CA GLN A 111 8.47 7.77 19.59
C GLN A 111 8.30 9.27 19.56
N TYR A 112 8.53 9.87 20.71
CA TYR A 112 8.59 11.31 20.88
C TYR A 112 9.85 11.65 21.69
N GLY A 113 10.68 12.54 21.17
CA GLY A 113 11.98 12.84 21.77
C GLY A 113 12.77 11.55 21.97
N GLU A 114 13.19 11.28 23.21
CA GLU A 114 13.94 10.08 23.59
C GLU A 114 13.06 8.93 24.12
N ASN A 115 11.74 9.13 24.20
CA ASN A 115 10.82 8.14 24.79
C ASN A 115 10.06 7.37 23.70
N THR A 116 10.10 6.04 23.79
CA THR A 116 9.27 5.15 22.98
C THR A 116 8.07 4.64 23.78
N TYR A 117 6.91 4.65 23.16
CA TYR A 117 5.65 4.18 23.72
C TYR A 117 5.09 3.05 22.88
N ARG A 118 4.60 2.01 23.54
CA ARG A 118 4.01 0.80 22.92
C ARG A 118 2.66 0.48 23.58
N GLY A 119 1.88 -0.39 22.95
CA GLY A 119 0.56 -0.81 23.44
C GLY A 119 -0.55 -0.56 22.44
N GLN A 120 -1.80 -0.81 22.83
CA GLN A 120 -2.96 -0.68 21.94
C GLN A 120 -3.18 0.78 21.50
N GLY A 121 -2.75 1.75 22.29
CA GLY A 121 -2.77 3.17 21.90
C GLY A 121 -1.88 3.49 20.71
N ALA A 122 -0.70 2.87 20.64
CA ALA A 122 0.22 3.12 19.53
C ALA A 122 -0.35 2.55 18.23
N VAL A 123 -1.01 1.39 18.30
CA VAL A 123 -1.74 0.79 17.17
C VAL A 123 -2.88 1.69 16.71
N LYS A 124 -3.70 2.19 17.64
CA LYS A 124 -4.81 3.12 17.33
C LYS A 124 -4.29 4.42 16.71
N LEU A 125 -3.24 5.01 17.28
CA LEU A 125 -2.60 6.21 16.77
C LEU A 125 -2.09 6.00 15.34
N TYR A 126 -1.41 4.89 15.08
CA TYR A 126 -0.96 4.51 13.73
C TYR A 126 -2.13 4.40 12.76
N GLN A 127 -3.18 3.65 13.10
CA GLN A 127 -4.36 3.48 12.24
C GLN A 127 -5.09 4.80 11.97
N TRP A 128 -5.16 5.67 12.98
CA TRP A 128 -5.75 6.98 12.86
C TRP A 128 -4.92 7.90 11.94
N ILE A 129 -3.60 7.95 12.12
CA ILE A 129 -2.69 8.72 11.25
C ILE A 129 -2.75 8.20 9.82
N TYR A 130 -2.74 6.87 9.64
CA TYR A 130 -2.91 6.23 8.34
C TYR A 130 -4.19 6.73 7.67
N ARG A 131 -5.32 6.80 8.40
CA ARG A 131 -6.60 7.31 7.88
C ARG A 131 -6.54 8.80 7.52
N GLN A 132 -5.96 9.65 8.39
CA GLN A 132 -5.87 11.09 8.14
C GLN A 132 -4.97 11.39 6.95
N ALA A 133 -3.81 10.73 6.86
CA ALA A 133 -2.90 10.83 5.73
C ALA A 133 -3.58 10.38 4.43
N GLY A 134 -4.34 9.27 4.48
CA GLY A 134 -5.12 8.79 3.34
C GLY A 134 -6.07 9.86 2.78
N VAL A 135 -6.81 10.56 3.63
CA VAL A 135 -7.70 11.67 3.21
C VAL A 135 -6.90 12.84 2.61
N GLY A 136 -5.82 13.25 3.27
CA GLY A 136 -5.01 14.38 2.81
C GLY A 136 -4.27 14.11 1.49
N LEU A 137 -3.89 12.85 1.23
CA LEU A 137 -3.08 12.49 0.07
C LEU A 137 -3.81 12.75 -1.26
N LEU A 138 -5.13 12.57 -1.30
CA LEU A 138 -5.98 12.81 -2.47
C LEU A 138 -6.55 14.22 -2.54
N SER A 139 -6.27 15.06 -1.55
CA SER A 139 -6.72 16.45 -1.54
C SER A 139 -5.86 17.33 -2.45
N GLY A 140 -6.47 18.37 -3.03
CA GLY A 140 -5.80 19.36 -3.86
C GLY A 140 -6.36 19.47 -5.27
N THR A 141 -5.75 20.35 -6.07
CA THR A 141 -6.08 20.56 -7.48
C THR A 141 -5.08 19.83 -8.36
N TYR A 142 -5.57 19.12 -9.37
CA TYR A 142 -4.71 18.36 -10.26
C TYR A 142 -4.35 19.21 -11.48
N LYS A 143 -3.04 19.37 -11.73
CA LYS A 143 -2.53 20.16 -12.85
C LYS A 143 -2.54 19.36 -14.14
N ASN A 144 -2.09 18.12 -14.07
CA ASN A 144 -2.06 17.20 -15.19
C ASN A 144 -2.12 15.76 -14.66
N ALA A 145 -2.48 14.84 -15.57
CA ALA A 145 -2.44 13.42 -15.29
C ALA A 145 -1.93 12.65 -16.51
N VAL A 146 -1.25 11.54 -16.26
CA VAL A 146 -0.77 10.59 -17.26
C VAL A 146 -1.33 9.21 -16.93
N LEU A 147 -2.01 8.60 -17.89
CA LEU A 147 -2.46 7.23 -17.80
C LEU A 147 -1.47 6.31 -18.50
N SER A 148 -1.12 5.20 -17.85
CA SER A 148 -0.35 4.11 -18.44
C SER A 148 -1.09 2.80 -18.31
N ALA A 149 -1.04 1.98 -19.37
CA ALA A 149 -1.47 0.59 -19.37
C ALA A 149 -0.21 -0.28 -19.52
N VAL A 150 0.39 -0.63 -18.37
CA VAL A 150 1.74 -1.22 -18.29
C VAL A 150 1.83 -2.52 -19.08
N ASP A 151 0.84 -3.40 -18.95
CA ASP A 151 0.82 -4.69 -19.66
C ASP A 151 0.77 -4.54 -21.20
N LEU A 152 0.35 -3.37 -21.68
CA LEU A 152 0.21 -3.03 -23.09
C LEU A 152 1.35 -2.15 -23.60
N ASN A 153 2.28 -1.72 -22.73
CA ASN A 153 3.32 -0.72 -23.04
C ASN A 153 2.76 0.55 -23.68
N GLN A 154 1.64 1.04 -23.18
CA GLN A 154 1.01 2.26 -23.67
C GLN A 154 0.96 3.31 -22.55
N THR A 155 1.15 4.57 -22.94
CA THR A 155 1.04 5.73 -22.06
C THR A 155 0.40 6.89 -22.82
N MET A 156 -0.44 7.66 -22.14
CA MET A 156 -1.15 8.81 -22.70
C MET A 156 -1.30 9.89 -21.64
N SER A 157 -1.00 11.14 -22.00
CA SER A 157 -1.35 12.30 -21.18
C SER A 157 -2.86 12.57 -21.27
N LEU A 158 -3.49 12.78 -20.12
CA LEU A 158 -4.91 13.11 -20.04
C LEU A 158 -5.12 14.60 -20.34
N ASP A 159 -6.19 14.92 -21.07
CA ASP A 159 -6.61 16.32 -21.25
C ASP A 159 -7.20 16.91 -19.96
N ASN A 160 -7.53 18.21 -19.97
CA ASN A 160 -8.04 18.89 -18.78
C ASN A 160 -9.36 18.29 -18.27
N GLY A 161 -10.28 17.91 -19.16
CA GLY A 161 -11.58 17.34 -18.76
C GLY A 161 -11.44 15.93 -18.22
N GLN A 162 -10.52 15.14 -18.79
CA GLN A 162 -10.16 13.81 -18.28
C GLN A 162 -9.45 13.91 -16.92
N THR A 163 -8.54 14.87 -16.76
CA THR A 163 -7.84 15.13 -15.48
C THR A 163 -8.81 15.57 -14.39
N GLU A 164 -9.75 16.46 -14.70
CA GLU A 164 -10.80 16.89 -13.77
C GLU A 164 -11.69 15.71 -13.33
N MET A 165 -12.06 14.82 -14.26
CA MET A 165 -12.81 13.61 -13.92
C MET A 165 -12.04 12.70 -12.96
N VAL A 166 -10.73 12.49 -13.19
CA VAL A 166 -9.87 11.71 -12.28
C VAL A 166 -9.82 12.38 -10.91
N GLN A 167 -9.69 13.70 -10.87
CA GLN A 167 -9.71 14.47 -9.63
C GLN A 167 -11.01 14.26 -8.86
N GLN A 168 -12.17 14.41 -9.52
CA GLN A 168 -13.47 14.18 -8.85
C GLN A 168 -13.61 12.75 -8.32
N THR A 169 -13.10 11.76 -9.06
CA THR A 169 -13.08 10.38 -8.58
C THR A 169 -12.20 10.20 -7.34
N PHE A 170 -11.01 10.82 -7.33
CA PHE A 170 -10.07 10.70 -6.20
C PHE A 170 -10.56 11.48 -4.98
N LEU A 171 -11.19 12.64 -5.16
CA LEU A 171 -11.81 13.40 -4.08
C LEU A 171 -12.98 12.65 -3.43
N ALA A 172 -13.71 11.84 -4.22
CA ALA A 172 -14.79 10.99 -3.72
C ALA A 172 -14.31 9.62 -3.19
N ALA A 173 -13.00 9.34 -3.27
CA ALA A 173 -12.46 8.05 -2.87
C ALA A 173 -12.46 7.90 -1.34
N GLU A 174 -12.80 6.71 -0.87
CA GLU A 174 -12.83 6.41 0.56
C GLU A 174 -11.57 5.63 0.97
N PRO A 175 -10.74 6.14 1.89
CA PRO A 175 -9.56 5.41 2.36
C PRO A 175 -9.97 4.16 3.15
N LEU A 176 -9.35 3.04 2.85
CA LEU A 176 -9.57 1.76 3.51
C LEU A 176 -8.60 1.62 4.70
N ILE A 177 -9.14 1.33 5.88
CA ILE A 177 -8.36 1.23 7.13
C ILE A 177 -7.56 -0.08 7.19
N GLU A 178 -8.08 -1.14 6.59
CA GLU A 178 -7.40 -2.43 6.55
C GLU A 178 -6.44 -2.47 5.37
N LYS A 179 -5.19 -2.87 5.64
CA LYS A 179 -4.25 -3.25 4.58
C LYS A 179 -4.86 -4.45 3.86
N GLU A 180 -5.31 -4.24 2.63
CA GLU A 180 -5.74 -5.32 1.76
C GLU A 180 -4.51 -6.11 1.32
N LYS A 181 -4.13 -7.12 2.11
CA LYS A 181 -2.79 -7.72 2.02
C LYS A 181 -2.49 -8.44 0.70
N ARG A 182 -3.47 -8.68 -0.19
CA ARG A 182 -3.27 -9.46 -1.43
C ARG A 182 -4.24 -9.11 -2.56
N GLN A 183 -4.27 -7.86 -2.97
CA GLN A 183 -4.87 -7.50 -4.27
C GLN A 183 -3.79 -7.17 -5.28
N TYR A 184 -3.96 -7.68 -6.50
CA TYR A 184 -3.05 -7.46 -7.61
C TYR A 184 -3.81 -6.79 -8.76
N PRO A 185 -3.15 -5.93 -9.56
CA PRO A 185 -3.80 -5.28 -10.70
C PRO A 185 -4.43 -6.28 -11.65
N LEU A 186 -5.65 -6.02 -12.09
CA LEU A 186 -6.22 -6.72 -13.24
C LEU A 186 -5.53 -6.30 -14.54
N HIS A 187 -5.59 -7.15 -15.56
CA HIS A 187 -5.13 -6.84 -16.90
C HIS A 187 -6.22 -6.05 -17.67
N PRO A 188 -5.87 -4.95 -18.36
CA PRO A 188 -4.56 -4.29 -18.36
C PRO A 188 -4.22 -3.62 -17.03
N TYR A 189 -2.96 -3.73 -16.60
CA TYR A 189 -2.47 -3.02 -15.42
C TYR A 189 -2.43 -1.50 -15.69
N TYR A 190 -3.47 -0.80 -15.23
CA TYR A 190 -3.57 0.65 -15.34
C TYR A 190 -2.89 1.37 -14.15
N GLN A 191 -2.13 2.41 -14.48
CA GLN A 191 -1.51 3.34 -13.55
C GLN A 191 -1.85 4.78 -13.94
N LEU A 192 -2.19 5.61 -12.96
CA LEU A 192 -2.40 7.04 -13.09
C LEU A 192 -1.29 7.76 -12.34
N ARG A 193 -0.52 8.57 -13.06
CA ARG A 193 0.42 9.51 -12.47
C ARG A 193 -0.20 10.90 -12.51
N VAL A 194 -0.41 11.51 -11.35
CA VAL A 194 -1.09 12.80 -11.21
C VAL A 194 -0.14 13.82 -10.60
N ASP A 195 -0.05 14.99 -11.21
CA ASP A 195 0.67 16.14 -10.67
C ASP A 195 -0.32 17.05 -9.91
N THR A 196 -0.16 17.18 -8.60
CA THR A 196 -0.96 18.11 -7.78
C THR A 196 -0.33 19.51 -7.68
N GLY A 197 0.81 19.71 -8.31
CA GLY A 197 1.64 20.90 -8.20
C GLY A 197 2.58 20.94 -7.01
N GLU A 198 2.26 20.19 -5.95
CA GLU A 198 3.11 20.03 -4.76
C GLU A 198 3.84 18.69 -4.75
N ARG A 199 3.21 17.67 -5.35
CA ARG A 199 3.72 16.30 -5.39
C ARG A 199 3.20 15.54 -6.62
N MET A 200 3.90 14.46 -6.95
CA MET A 200 3.42 13.46 -7.89
C MET A 200 2.74 12.32 -7.12
N LEU A 201 1.55 11.94 -7.55
CA LEU A 201 0.82 10.79 -7.03
C LEU A 201 0.82 9.68 -8.07
N ASP A 202 1.38 8.53 -7.72
CA ASP A 202 1.34 7.33 -8.57
C ASP A 202 0.26 6.38 -8.06
N ALA A 203 -0.92 6.42 -8.67
CA ALA A 203 -2.05 5.56 -8.32
C ALA A 203 -2.12 4.33 -9.23
N THR A 204 -2.09 3.15 -8.63
CA THR A 204 -2.28 1.87 -9.30
C THR A 204 -3.74 1.44 -9.17
N LEU A 205 -4.39 1.12 -10.28
CA LEU A 205 -5.71 0.50 -10.26
C LEU A 205 -5.58 -1.00 -10.00
N LEU A 206 -6.05 -1.46 -8.85
CA LEU A 206 -5.99 -2.86 -8.45
C LEU A 206 -7.20 -3.64 -9.00
N THR A 207 -8.39 -3.09 -8.82
CA THR A 207 -9.66 -3.63 -9.32
C THR A 207 -10.53 -2.48 -9.84
N PRO A 208 -11.67 -2.75 -10.50
CA PRO A 208 -12.51 -1.66 -11.01
C PRO A 208 -12.93 -0.64 -9.95
N THR A 209 -12.99 -1.04 -8.68
CA THR A 209 -13.44 -0.20 -7.55
C THR A 209 -12.34 0.07 -6.53
N MET A 210 -11.08 -0.22 -6.82
CA MET A 210 -10.00 -0.03 -5.84
C MET A 210 -8.69 0.44 -6.47
N ILE A 211 -8.10 1.47 -5.87
CA ILE A 211 -6.75 1.95 -6.19
C ILE A 211 -5.82 1.78 -4.99
N ALA A 212 -4.53 1.71 -5.26
CA ALA A 212 -3.45 1.76 -4.29
C ALA A 212 -2.47 2.88 -4.64
N ILE A 213 -2.03 3.63 -3.64
CA ILE A 213 -1.05 4.71 -3.77
C ILE A 213 0.09 4.45 -2.79
N PRO A 214 1.34 4.35 -3.24
CA PRO A 214 2.48 4.25 -2.34
C PRO A 214 2.66 5.56 -1.58
N PHE A 215 3.01 5.46 -0.30
CA PHE A 215 3.27 6.59 0.56
C PHE A 215 4.40 6.22 1.54
N GLY A 216 5.64 6.38 1.09
CA GLY A 216 6.81 5.81 1.76
C GLY A 216 6.77 4.28 1.79
N ARG A 217 7.00 3.72 2.97
CA ARG A 217 6.90 2.29 3.25
C ARG A 217 5.47 1.77 3.41
N GLU A 218 4.49 2.66 3.33
CA GLU A 218 3.08 2.33 3.40
C GLU A 218 2.44 2.36 2.01
N THR A 219 1.31 1.68 1.88
CA THR A 219 0.45 1.78 0.71
C THR A 219 -0.95 2.13 1.19
N GLN A 220 -1.46 3.26 0.70
CA GLN A 220 -2.81 3.72 0.95
C GLN A 220 -3.76 3.09 -0.07
N TYR A 221 -4.76 2.38 0.43
CA TYR A 221 -5.79 1.76 -0.40
C TYR A 221 -7.06 2.58 -0.35
N TYR A 222 -7.73 2.74 -1.48
CA TYR A 222 -8.96 3.50 -1.58
C TYR A 222 -10.02 2.75 -2.36
N ARG A 223 -11.25 2.81 -1.85
CA ARG A 223 -12.43 2.45 -2.62
C ARG A 223 -12.82 3.62 -3.52
N ILE A 224 -13.02 3.33 -4.80
CA ILE A 224 -13.45 4.30 -5.81
C ILE A 224 -14.67 3.79 -6.57
N GLN A 225 -15.31 4.69 -7.32
CA GLN A 225 -16.40 4.32 -8.22
C GLN A 225 -15.88 3.54 -9.44
N GLY A 226 -16.61 2.51 -9.86
CA GLY A 226 -16.27 1.68 -11.02
C GLY A 226 -16.24 2.42 -12.36
N SER A 227 -16.83 3.61 -12.41
CA SER A 227 -16.85 4.49 -13.60
C SER A 227 -15.45 4.87 -14.08
N LEU A 228 -14.46 4.96 -13.17
CA LEU A 228 -13.08 5.23 -13.56
C LEU A 228 -12.55 4.12 -14.44
N PHE A 229 -12.65 2.85 -14.04
CA PHE A 229 -12.18 1.73 -14.83
C PHE A 229 -12.82 1.68 -16.23
N SER A 230 -14.13 1.95 -16.33
CA SER A 230 -14.82 2.04 -17.62
C SER A 230 -14.23 3.14 -18.52
N LYS A 231 -13.75 4.23 -17.94
CA LYS A 231 -13.15 5.35 -18.68
C LYS A 231 -11.71 5.06 -19.07
N LEU A 232 -10.93 4.48 -18.17
CA LEU A 232 -9.56 4.05 -18.47
C LEU A 232 -9.53 3.02 -19.62
N THR A 233 -10.46 2.06 -19.63
CA THR A 233 -10.60 1.08 -20.72
C THR A 233 -11.13 1.68 -22.03
N GLN A 234 -11.91 2.77 -21.98
CA GLN A 234 -12.31 3.53 -23.17
C GLN A 234 -11.13 4.32 -23.76
N TRP A 235 -10.33 4.95 -22.89
CA TRP A 235 -9.18 5.78 -23.28
C TRP A 235 -8.02 4.93 -23.79
N MET A 236 -7.78 3.78 -23.17
CA MET A 236 -6.67 2.88 -23.49
C MET A 236 -7.15 1.43 -23.58
N PRO A 237 -7.94 1.09 -24.62
CA PRO A 237 -8.52 -0.24 -24.74
C PRO A 237 -7.43 -1.32 -24.92
N PRO A 238 -7.62 -2.52 -24.35
CA PRO A 238 -6.74 -3.64 -24.61
C PRO A 238 -6.70 -3.96 -26.10
N ARG A 239 -5.51 -3.84 -26.70
CA ARG A 239 -5.25 -4.24 -28.08
C ARG A 239 -4.53 -5.58 -28.08
N LYS A 240 -4.93 -6.50 -28.95
CA LYS A 240 -4.19 -7.74 -29.18
C LYS A 240 -2.85 -7.37 -29.82
N THR A 241 -1.76 -7.58 -29.09
CA THR A 241 -0.41 -7.61 -29.66
C THR A 241 -0.16 -9.00 -30.20
N THR A 242 0.29 -9.10 -31.45
CA THR A 242 0.50 -10.40 -32.14
C THR A 242 1.73 -11.16 -31.62
N ASP A 243 2.64 -10.49 -30.91
CA ASP A 243 3.95 -11.05 -30.53
C ASP A 243 4.05 -11.54 -29.07
N ASP A 244 3.00 -11.38 -28.26
CA ASP A 244 3.05 -11.79 -26.85
C ASP A 244 2.50 -13.22 -26.66
N SER A 245 3.43 -14.17 -26.52
CA SER A 245 3.12 -15.61 -26.36
C SER A 245 2.27 -15.89 -25.10
N PHE A 246 2.32 -15.03 -24.09
CA PHE A 246 1.57 -15.21 -22.84
C PHE A 246 0.22 -14.50 -22.84
N GLN A 247 -0.08 -13.66 -23.82
CA GLN A 247 -1.26 -12.78 -23.80
C GLN A 247 -2.58 -13.55 -23.70
N GLN A 248 -2.69 -14.73 -24.32
CA GLN A 248 -3.87 -15.58 -24.23
C GLN A 248 -4.15 -16.10 -22.81
N LEU A 249 -3.12 -16.22 -21.97
CA LEU A 249 -3.25 -16.74 -20.61
C LEU A 249 -4.07 -15.81 -19.71
N TYR A 250 -4.18 -14.52 -20.02
CA TYR A 250 -5.00 -13.57 -19.25
C TYR A 250 -6.50 -13.91 -19.26
N GLN A 251 -6.92 -14.78 -20.19
CA GLN A 251 -8.28 -15.29 -20.32
C GLN A 251 -8.50 -16.63 -19.59
N ALA A 252 -7.52 -17.08 -18.80
CA ALA A 252 -7.61 -18.37 -18.11
C ALA A 252 -8.76 -18.42 -17.11
N THR A 253 -9.48 -19.54 -17.10
CA THR A 253 -10.60 -19.83 -16.19
C THR A 253 -10.20 -20.74 -15.03
N SER A 254 -9.04 -21.40 -15.12
CA SER A 254 -8.43 -22.17 -14.04
C SER A 254 -6.91 -22.11 -14.14
N ILE A 255 -6.24 -22.08 -12.98
CA ILE A 255 -4.79 -22.21 -12.82
C ILE A 255 -4.52 -23.36 -11.87
N ARG A 256 -3.74 -24.33 -12.30
CA ARG A 256 -3.39 -25.52 -11.53
C ARG A 256 -1.88 -25.65 -11.37
N LEU A 257 -1.44 -25.80 -10.12
CA LEU A 257 -0.08 -26.10 -9.73
C LEU A 257 0.03 -27.60 -9.47
N ILE A 258 0.83 -28.29 -10.29
CA ILE A 258 0.98 -29.74 -10.25
C ILE A 258 2.44 -30.04 -9.92
N ALA A 259 2.68 -30.69 -8.79
CA ALA A 259 4.02 -31.14 -8.41
C ALA A 259 4.54 -32.19 -9.41
N THR A 260 5.83 -32.12 -9.75
CA THR A 260 6.49 -33.12 -10.59
C THR A 260 7.78 -33.56 -9.93
N GLY A 261 8.10 -34.86 -10.04
CA GLY A 261 9.31 -35.42 -9.40
C GLY A 261 9.21 -35.46 -7.87
N ASP A 262 10.29 -35.05 -7.20
CA ASP A 262 10.49 -35.22 -5.75
C ASP A 262 9.99 -34.02 -4.92
N GLU A 263 9.57 -32.93 -5.57
CA GLU A 263 9.23 -31.68 -4.90
C GLU A 263 7.80 -31.69 -4.36
N LYS A 264 7.64 -31.40 -3.06
CA LYS A 264 6.32 -31.33 -2.40
C LYS A 264 5.70 -29.96 -2.58
N VAL A 265 5.32 -29.63 -3.81
CA VAL A 265 4.50 -28.45 -4.06
C VAL A 265 3.04 -28.79 -3.72
N PRO A 266 2.31 -27.98 -2.96
CA PRO A 266 0.91 -28.26 -2.66
C PRO A 266 0.11 -28.29 -3.97
N ALA A 267 -0.60 -29.40 -4.22
CA ALA A 267 -1.57 -29.47 -5.30
C ALA A 267 -2.63 -28.39 -5.06
N LEU A 268 -2.69 -27.42 -5.97
CA LEU A 268 -3.49 -26.22 -5.77
C LEU A 268 -4.14 -25.82 -7.08
N GLU A 269 -5.45 -25.56 -7.00
CA GLU A 269 -6.25 -25.03 -8.08
C GLU A 269 -6.84 -23.69 -7.65
N LYS A 270 -6.74 -22.70 -8.54
CA LYS A 270 -7.39 -21.40 -8.44
C LYS A 270 -8.30 -21.21 -9.62
N LYS A 271 -9.42 -20.52 -9.41
CA LYS A 271 -10.40 -20.24 -10.45
C LYS A 271 -10.53 -18.72 -10.60
N PRO A 272 -9.78 -18.12 -11.53
CA PRO A 272 -9.78 -16.68 -11.77
C PRO A 272 -11.18 -16.06 -11.98
N THR A 273 -12.17 -16.87 -12.34
CA THR A 273 -13.56 -16.43 -12.54
C THR A 273 -14.37 -16.32 -11.24
N GLU A 274 -13.90 -16.86 -10.10
CA GLU A 274 -14.66 -16.87 -8.85
C GLU A 274 -14.58 -15.52 -8.11
N THR A 275 -13.43 -14.85 -8.09
CA THR A 275 -13.26 -13.56 -7.42
C THR A 275 -12.24 -12.67 -8.14
N THR A 276 -12.36 -11.34 -7.98
CA THR A 276 -11.37 -10.37 -8.49
C THR A 276 -9.98 -10.56 -7.89
N VAL A 277 -9.91 -11.07 -6.64
CA VAL A 277 -8.63 -11.41 -5.99
C VAL A 277 -7.95 -12.56 -6.73
N GLU A 278 -8.68 -13.65 -7.02
CA GLU A 278 -8.14 -14.78 -7.76
C GLU A 278 -7.79 -14.40 -9.21
N GLN A 279 -8.59 -13.53 -9.83
CA GLN A 279 -8.29 -12.97 -11.14
C GLN A 279 -7.00 -12.14 -11.15
N GLY A 280 -6.84 -11.24 -10.17
CA GLY A 280 -5.63 -10.43 -10.03
C GLY A 280 -4.39 -11.29 -9.79
N MET A 281 -4.50 -12.32 -8.94
CA MET A 281 -3.40 -13.28 -8.72
C MET A 281 -3.01 -14.00 -10.02
N ALA A 282 -4.00 -14.46 -10.79
CA ALA A 282 -3.77 -15.09 -12.09
C ALA A 282 -3.06 -14.16 -13.07
N HIS A 283 -3.50 -12.91 -13.15
CA HIS A 283 -2.88 -11.88 -13.99
C HIS A 283 -1.46 -11.57 -13.52
N GLN A 284 -1.21 -11.56 -12.20
CA GLN A 284 0.13 -11.39 -11.65
C GLN A 284 1.05 -12.56 -12.02
N CYS A 285 0.59 -13.81 -11.99
CA CYS A 285 1.38 -14.94 -12.48
C CYS A 285 1.83 -14.70 -13.93
N ILE A 286 0.92 -14.25 -14.79
CA ILE A 286 1.22 -14.03 -16.21
C ILE A 286 2.24 -12.90 -16.39
N ARG A 287 2.15 -11.82 -15.61
CA ARG A 287 3.16 -10.75 -15.60
C ARG A 287 4.54 -11.25 -15.19
N LEU A 288 4.60 -12.05 -14.14
CA LEU A 288 5.86 -12.64 -13.67
C LEU A 288 6.50 -13.53 -14.76
N LEU A 289 5.69 -14.32 -15.49
CA LEU A 289 6.16 -15.08 -16.66
C LEU A 289 6.67 -14.18 -17.78
N LYS A 290 5.95 -13.10 -18.10
CA LYS A 290 6.34 -12.14 -19.15
C LYS A 290 7.67 -11.42 -18.87
N ASN A 291 8.08 -11.30 -17.61
CA ASN A 291 9.36 -10.68 -17.22
C ASN A 291 10.58 -11.59 -17.44
N SER A 292 10.37 -12.83 -17.87
CA SER A 292 11.45 -13.76 -18.19
C SER A 292 12.11 -13.46 -19.54
N VAL A 293 13.34 -13.94 -19.70
CA VAL A 293 14.11 -13.73 -20.95
C VAL A 293 13.98 -14.97 -21.83
N ALA A 294 13.41 -14.80 -23.03
CA ALA A 294 13.31 -15.86 -24.01
C ALA A 294 14.71 -16.29 -24.51
N LEU A 295 14.95 -17.60 -24.56
CA LEU A 295 16.21 -18.19 -24.99
C LEU A 295 16.11 -18.66 -26.45
N THR A 296 17.15 -18.40 -27.23
CA THR A 296 17.23 -18.82 -28.64
C THR A 296 17.63 -20.30 -28.79
N LYS A 297 18.13 -20.93 -27.74
CA LYS A 297 18.60 -22.33 -27.73
C LYS A 297 18.10 -23.04 -26.47
N VAL A 298 17.95 -24.36 -26.58
CA VAL A 298 17.67 -25.22 -25.42
C VAL A 298 18.86 -25.14 -24.44
N PRO A 299 18.63 -24.92 -23.14
CA PRO A 299 19.70 -24.95 -22.15
C PRO A 299 20.39 -26.32 -22.11
N GLN A 300 21.72 -26.33 -21.92
CA GLN A 300 22.48 -27.58 -21.88
C GLN A 300 22.30 -28.34 -20.55
N ASN A 301 22.02 -27.63 -19.45
CA ASN A 301 21.85 -28.18 -18.11
C ASN A 301 20.51 -27.72 -17.53
N VAL A 302 19.41 -28.30 -17.99
CA VAL A 302 18.05 -27.92 -17.56
C VAL A 302 17.75 -28.36 -16.12
N GLY A 303 18.38 -29.45 -15.64
CA GLY A 303 18.04 -30.04 -14.35
C GLY A 303 16.74 -30.88 -14.39
N LYS A 304 16.20 -31.21 -13.21
CA LYS A 304 14.93 -31.95 -13.08
C LYS A 304 13.74 -30.97 -13.13
N GLU A 305 12.62 -31.43 -13.69
CA GLU A 305 11.37 -30.66 -13.64
C GLU A 305 10.85 -30.62 -12.20
N ARG A 306 10.52 -29.41 -11.73
CA ARG A 306 10.14 -29.11 -10.35
C ARG A 306 8.63 -29.16 -10.16
N PHE A 307 7.91 -28.45 -11.02
CA PHE A 307 6.46 -28.48 -11.07
C PHE A 307 5.96 -28.00 -12.44
N GLN A 308 4.67 -28.19 -12.66
CA GLN A 308 3.96 -27.66 -13.80
C GLN A 308 2.91 -26.64 -13.36
N LEU A 309 2.80 -25.55 -14.11
CA LEU A 309 1.72 -24.58 -14.00
C LEU A 309 0.83 -24.70 -15.24
N THR A 310 -0.42 -25.10 -15.04
CA THR A 310 -1.37 -25.30 -16.14
C THR A 310 -2.48 -24.27 -16.09
N PHE A 311 -2.63 -23.52 -17.18
CA PHE A 311 -3.72 -22.57 -17.40
C PHE A 311 -4.76 -23.20 -18.32
N LEU A 312 -6.04 -23.14 -17.94
CA LEU A 312 -7.16 -23.53 -18.80
C LEU A 312 -7.71 -22.28 -19.49
N VAL A 313 -7.56 -22.19 -20.82
CA VAL A 313 -8.10 -21.10 -21.64
C VAL A 313 -9.11 -21.69 -22.62
N GLY A 314 -10.39 -21.34 -22.46
CA GLY A 314 -11.47 -22.05 -23.14
C GLY A 314 -11.43 -23.54 -22.76
N GLU A 315 -11.25 -24.42 -23.75
CA GLU A 315 -11.14 -25.88 -23.56
C GLU A 315 -9.69 -26.37 -23.63
N LYS A 316 -8.71 -25.48 -23.82
CA LYS A 316 -7.31 -25.84 -24.05
C LYS A 316 -6.47 -25.63 -22.79
N ASN A 317 -5.70 -26.66 -22.43
CA ASN A 317 -4.66 -26.53 -21.40
C ASN A 317 -3.38 -25.95 -22.00
N HIS A 318 -2.84 -24.94 -21.34
CA HIS A 318 -1.54 -24.34 -21.60
C HIS A 318 -0.63 -24.63 -20.41
N THR A 319 0.33 -25.53 -20.60
CA THR A 319 1.20 -26.01 -19.52
C THR A 319 2.59 -25.40 -19.62
N ILE A 320 3.07 -24.89 -18.49
CA ILE A 320 4.41 -24.36 -18.29
C ILE A 320 5.17 -25.31 -17.39
N HIS A 321 6.33 -25.76 -17.85
CA HIS A 321 7.20 -26.69 -17.14
C HIS A 321 8.32 -25.91 -16.46
N PHE A 322 8.38 -25.94 -15.13
CA PHE A 322 9.39 -25.21 -14.35
C PHE A 322 10.58 -26.08 -13.99
N PHE A 323 11.76 -25.47 -14.06
CA PHE A 323 13.07 -25.98 -13.66
C PHE A 323 13.77 -24.91 -12.80
N ASP A 324 14.94 -25.24 -12.23
CA ASP A 324 15.64 -24.36 -11.28
C ASP A 324 15.89 -22.94 -11.81
N ASP A 325 16.43 -22.81 -13.03
CA ASP A 325 16.77 -21.51 -13.65
C ASP A 325 16.00 -21.24 -14.95
N TYR A 326 15.12 -22.17 -15.34
CA TYR A 326 14.46 -22.15 -16.64
C TYR A 326 12.99 -22.53 -16.53
N PHE A 327 12.21 -22.14 -17.52
CA PHE A 327 10.94 -22.79 -17.80
C PHE A 327 10.72 -22.97 -19.29
N ARG A 328 9.85 -23.92 -19.63
CA ARG A 328 9.45 -24.21 -21.01
C ARG A 328 7.96 -23.98 -21.19
N TYR A 329 7.60 -23.25 -22.24
CA TYR A 329 6.21 -22.97 -22.61
C TYR A 329 6.07 -22.98 -24.14
N GLU A 330 5.10 -23.75 -24.65
CA GLU A 330 4.81 -23.91 -26.09
C GLU A 330 6.07 -24.17 -26.95
N GLY A 331 6.97 -25.02 -26.44
CA GLY A 331 8.22 -25.39 -27.12
C GLY A 331 9.34 -24.35 -27.04
N LYS A 332 9.09 -23.16 -26.49
CA LYS A 332 10.09 -22.12 -26.25
C LYS A 332 10.66 -22.23 -24.83
N TRP A 333 11.92 -21.83 -24.69
CA TRP A 333 12.65 -21.81 -23.41
C TRP A 333 12.82 -20.38 -22.93
N TYR A 334 12.75 -20.21 -21.62
CA TYR A 334 12.90 -18.92 -20.96
C TYR A 334 13.83 -19.09 -19.75
N SER A 335 14.75 -18.16 -19.55
CA SER A 335 15.54 -18.09 -18.31
C SER A 335 14.80 -17.23 -17.28
N GLN A 336 14.89 -17.65 -16.02
CA GLN A 336 14.28 -16.98 -14.89
C GLN A 336 15.25 -16.92 -13.71
N ASN A 337 14.97 -16.06 -12.73
CA ASN A 337 15.71 -16.00 -11.48
C ASN A 337 14.72 -16.01 -10.32
N LYS A 338 14.66 -17.12 -9.56
CA LYS A 338 13.75 -17.34 -8.41
C LYS A 338 12.25 -17.21 -8.71
N LEU A 339 11.85 -17.27 -9.98
CA LEU A 339 10.46 -17.16 -10.40
C LEU A 339 9.61 -18.32 -9.88
N ASP A 340 10.21 -19.50 -9.78
CA ASP A 340 9.64 -20.70 -9.18
C ASP A 340 9.20 -20.48 -7.73
N GLU A 341 10.08 -19.92 -6.89
CA GLU A 341 9.78 -19.58 -5.50
C GLU A 341 8.68 -18.52 -5.42
N GLU A 342 8.73 -17.51 -6.29
CA GLU A 342 7.71 -16.45 -6.35
C GLU A 342 6.34 -16.99 -6.74
N MET A 343 6.27 -17.91 -7.70
CA MET A 343 5.02 -18.56 -8.13
C MET A 343 4.40 -19.39 -7.02
N ILE A 344 5.21 -20.23 -6.35
CA ILE A 344 4.75 -21.05 -5.23
C ILE A 344 4.27 -20.15 -4.08
N ARG A 345 4.99 -19.07 -3.77
CA ARG A 345 4.57 -18.10 -2.75
C ARG A 345 3.27 -17.40 -3.14
N LEU A 346 3.15 -16.94 -4.38
CA LEU A 346 1.95 -16.26 -4.88
C LEU A 346 0.73 -17.16 -4.77
N LEU A 347 0.82 -18.40 -5.25
CA LEU A 347 -0.31 -19.33 -5.30
C LEU A 347 -0.58 -20.05 -3.97
N GLY A 348 0.49 -20.36 -3.21
CA GLY A 348 0.46 -21.20 -2.01
C GLY A 348 0.36 -20.45 -0.68
N ALA A 349 0.43 -19.12 -0.66
CA ALA A 349 0.26 -18.37 0.58
C ALA A 349 -1.15 -18.60 1.16
N LYS A 350 -1.23 -19.26 2.33
CA LYS A 350 -2.47 -19.42 3.09
C LYS A 350 -3.07 -18.04 3.38
N LYS A 351 -4.41 -17.94 3.28
CA LYS A 351 -5.19 -16.74 3.66
C LYS A 351 -5.02 -16.47 5.15
#